data_AF-A0A3A9JJW7-F1
#
_entry.id   AF-A0A3A9JJW7-F1
#
_cell.length_a   1.000
_cell.length_b   1.000
_cell.length_c   1.000
_cell.angle_alpha   90.00
_cell.angle_beta   90.00
_cell.angle_gamma   90.00
#
_symmetry.space_group_name_H-M   'P 1'
#
loop_
_entity.id
_entity.type
_entity.pdbx_description
1 polymer ?
#
loop_
_entity_poly.entity_id
_entity_poly.type
_entity_poly.pdbx_seq_one_letter_code
_entity_poly.pdbx_strand_id
1 'polypeptide(L)'
;MKASDEVAKMAMFINCLERGYTPNKAAKHIKHYHPIWGDPREGTNNNRPLPIELKLREIRWKEKFYANPEEFKYKLEHNSSYNAMIRNAIKKGEVIRALE
;
A
#
# COMPACT_ATOMS: atom_id res chain seq x y z
N MET A 1 13.35 -13.28 -8.35
CA MET A 1 11.91 -13.58 -8.21
C MET A 1 11.28 -12.48 -7.38
N LYS A 2 10.46 -11.58 -7.94
CA LYS A 2 9.70 -10.62 -7.13
C LYS A 2 8.70 -11.46 -6.31
N ALA A 3 8.80 -11.44 -4.98
CA ALA A 3 7.80 -12.11 -4.13
C ALA A 3 6.41 -11.56 -4.47
N SER A 4 5.39 -12.42 -4.51
CA SER A 4 4.02 -11.95 -4.69
C SER A 4 3.63 -11.05 -3.50
N ASP A 5 2.71 -10.11 -3.70
CA ASP A 5 2.24 -9.21 -2.63
C ASP A 5 1.80 -9.98 -1.38
N GLU A 6 1.20 -11.16 -1.58
CA GLU A 6 0.74 -12.03 -0.49
C GLU A 6 1.90 -12.68 0.28
N VAL A 7 2.97 -13.10 -0.40
CA VAL A 7 4.18 -13.62 0.28
C VAL A 7 4.84 -12.52 1.10
N ALA A 8 4.93 -11.30 0.56
CA ALA A 8 5.49 -10.16 1.30
C ALA A 8 4.65 -9.79 2.53
N LYS A 9 3.32 -9.74 2.38
CA LYS A 9 2.40 -9.50 3.50
C LYS A 9 2.51 -10.58 4.57
N MET A 10 2.58 -11.85 4.17
CA MET A 10 2.69 -12.98 5.10
C MET A 10 4.02 -12.95 5.86
N ALA A 11 5.14 -12.70 5.16
CA ALA A 11 6.45 -12.55 5.80
C ALA A 11 6.45 -11.40 6.82
N MET A 12 5.82 -10.26 6.48
CA MET A 12 5.70 -9.13 7.40
C MET A 12 4.78 -9.44 8.58
N PHE A 13 3.71 -10.21 8.38
CA PHE A 13 2.84 -10.67 9.47
C PHE A 13 3.61 -11.54 10.46
N ILE A 14 4.33 -12.54 9.97
CA ILE A 14 5.14 -13.44 10.80
C ILE A 14 6.18 -12.65 11.59
N ASN A 15 6.91 -11.74 10.93
CA ASN A 15 7.89 -10.88 11.59
C ASN A 15 7.26 -10.01 12.69
N CYS A 16 6.04 -9.50 12.49
CA CYS A 16 5.33 -8.74 13.52
C CYS A 16 5.02 -9.63 14.74
N LEU A 17 4.57 -10.86 14.52
CA LEU A 17 4.27 -11.80 15.60
C LEU A 17 5.53 -12.15 16.40
N GLU A 18 6.65 -12.42 15.72
CA GLU A 18 7.96 -12.67 16.36
C GLU A 18 8.42 -11.49 17.23
N ARG A 19 8.06 -10.27 16.85
CA ARG A 19 8.32 -9.04 17.62
C ARG A 19 7.29 -8.77 18.73
N GLY A 20 6.41 -9.73 19.02
CA GLY A 20 5.41 -9.66 20.09
C GLY A 20 4.15 -8.87 19.75
N TYR A 21 3.85 -8.62 18.46
CA TYR A 21 2.60 -7.97 18.09
C TYR A 21 1.45 -8.96 18.23
N THR A 22 0.29 -8.49 18.68
CA THR A 22 -0.94 -9.28 18.57
C THR A 22 -1.36 -9.40 17.10
N PRO A 23 -2.11 -10.45 16.70
CA PRO A 23 -2.59 -10.60 15.33
C PRO A 23 -3.30 -9.35 14.79
N ASN A 24 -4.13 -8.70 15.62
CA ASN A 24 -4.81 -7.46 15.25
C ASN A 24 -3.84 -6.29 15.04
N LYS A 25 -2.81 -6.17 15.86
CA LYS A 25 -1.78 -5.12 15.70
C LYS A 25 -0.93 -5.38 14.45
N ALA A 26 -0.54 -6.63 14.20
CA ALA A 26 0.17 -7.05 13.00
C ALA A 26 -0.65 -6.78 11.73
N ALA A 27 -1.95 -7.13 11.73
CA ALA A 27 -2.84 -6.84 10.61
C ALA A 27 -2.98 -5.34 10.33
N LYS A 28 -3.11 -4.50 11.38
CA LYS A 28 -3.12 -3.04 11.22
C LYS A 28 -1.79 -2.52 10.66
N HIS A 29 -0.67 -3.08 11.12
CA HIS A 29 0.66 -2.73 10.63
C HIS A 29 0.79 -3.05 9.13
N ILE A 30 0.41 -4.25 8.68
CA ILE A 30 0.45 -4.62 7.26
C ILE A 30 -0.39 -3.69 6.39
N LYS A 31 -1.60 -3.33 6.83
CA LYS A 31 -2.48 -2.39 6.09
C LYS A 31 -1.86 -1.01 5.92
N HIS A 32 -0.90 -0.63 6.76
CA HIS A 32 -0.17 0.62 6.61
C HIS A 32 0.88 0.52 5.50
N TYR A 33 1.56 -0.63 5.35
CA TYR A 33 2.68 -0.80 4.41
C TYR A 33 2.33 -1.49 3.09
N HIS A 34 1.14 -2.06 2.97
CA HIS A 34 0.70 -2.77 1.77
C HIS A 34 -0.64 -2.26 1.25
N PRO A 35 -0.84 -2.22 -0.08
CA PRO A 35 -2.12 -1.86 -0.65
C PRO A 35 -3.19 -2.91 -0.35
N ILE A 36 -4.40 -2.42 -0.10
CA ILE A 36 -5.63 -3.22 -0.03
C ILE A 36 -6.34 -3.04 -1.36
N TRP A 37 -6.54 -4.13 -2.10
CA TRP A 37 -7.24 -4.17 -3.38
C TRP A 37 -8.66 -4.69 -3.19
N GLY A 38 -9.64 -4.14 -3.92
CA GLY A 38 -11.04 -4.54 -3.82
C GLY A 38 -12.01 -3.45 -4.28
N ASP A 39 -13.29 -3.58 -3.92
CA ASP A 39 -14.31 -2.58 -4.23
C ASP A 39 -14.07 -1.30 -3.40
N PRO A 40 -13.87 -0.12 -4.03
CA PRO A 40 -13.68 1.13 -3.30
C PRO A 40 -14.88 1.59 -2.47
N ARG A 41 -16.07 1.00 -2.70
CA ARG A 41 -17.27 1.24 -1.90
C ARG A 41 -17.22 0.51 -0.56
N GLU A 42 -16.37 -0.51 -0.44
CA GLU A 42 -16.16 -1.23 0.80
C GLU A 42 -15.20 -0.45 1.72
N GLY A 43 -15.49 -0.40 3.02
CA GLY A 43 -14.63 0.25 4.01
C GLY A 43 -14.75 1.78 4.11
N THR A 44 -13.98 2.35 5.02
CA THR A 44 -14.11 3.76 5.43
C THR A 44 -12.92 4.61 5.00
N ASN A 45 -13.20 5.79 4.46
CA ASN A 45 -12.25 6.88 4.22
C ASN A 45 -11.01 6.47 3.40
N ASN A 46 -9.82 6.91 3.83
CA ASN A 46 -8.55 6.75 3.13
C ASN A 46 -8.04 5.30 3.10
N ASN A 47 -8.65 4.40 3.88
CA ASN A 47 -8.33 2.97 3.90
C ASN A 47 -9.28 2.13 3.03
N ARG A 48 -10.21 2.75 2.31
CA ARG A 48 -11.02 2.07 1.29
C ARG A 48 -10.10 1.31 0.33
N PRO A 49 -10.46 0.08 -0.07
CA PRO A 49 -9.72 -0.67 -1.08
C PRO A 49 -9.51 0.17 -2.35
N LEU A 50 -8.36 -0.03 -2.97
CA LEU A 50 -8.07 0.51 -4.30
C LEU A 50 -8.67 -0.45 -5.35
N PRO A 51 -9.24 0.07 -6.45
CA PRO A 51 -9.65 -0.76 -7.58
C PRO A 51 -8.47 -1.60 -8.10
N ILE A 52 -8.72 -2.85 -8.46
CA ILE A 52 -7.66 -3.77 -8.94
C ILE A 52 -6.99 -3.25 -10.22
N GLU A 53 -7.72 -2.47 -11.02
CA GLU A 53 -7.28 -1.83 -12.25
C GLU A 53 -6.15 -0.81 -12.02
N LEU A 54 -6.02 -0.27 -10.80
CA LEU A 54 -4.93 0.63 -10.44
C LEU A 54 -3.61 -0.11 -10.16
N LYS A 55 -3.63 -1.43 -9.97
CA LYS A 55 -2.45 -2.19 -9.53
C LYS A 55 -1.23 -2.00 -10.42
N LEU A 56 -1.38 -2.10 -11.74
CA LEU A 56 -0.25 -1.91 -12.66
C LEU A 56 0.30 -0.47 -12.64
N ARG A 57 -0.56 0.52 -12.40
CA ARG A 57 -0.18 1.94 -12.38
C ARG A 57 0.56 2.29 -11.10
N GLU A 58 0.10 1.73 -9.99
CA GLU A 58 0.77 1.78 -8.70
C GLU A 58 2.16 1.15 -8.78
N ILE A 59 2.29 -0.05 -9.37
CA ILE A 59 3.59 -0.72 -9.57
C ILE A 59 4.55 0.18 -10.36
N ARG A 60 4.11 0.73 -11.50
CA ARG A 60 4.94 1.63 -12.33
C ARG A 60 5.31 2.93 -11.61
N TRP A 61 4.41 3.47 -10.80
CA TRP A 61 4.72 4.64 -9.97
C TRP A 61 5.75 4.30 -8.91
N LYS A 62 5.61 3.15 -8.23
CA LYS A 62 6.56 2.65 -7.24
C LYS A 62 7.96 2.42 -7.83
N GLU A 63 8.05 1.95 -9.08
CA GLU A 63 9.32 1.75 -9.78
C GLU A 63 10.14 3.04 -9.92
N LYS A 64 9.50 4.22 -9.96
CA LYS A 64 10.20 5.52 -9.98
C LYS A 64 11.06 5.76 -8.73
N PHE A 65 10.74 5.10 -7.63
CA PHE A 65 11.44 5.26 -6.35
C PHE A 65 12.52 4.20 -6.13
N TYR A 66 12.79 3.31 -7.09
CA TYR A 66 13.83 2.30 -6.91
C TYR A 66 15.24 2.91 -6.77
N ALA A 67 15.48 4.06 -7.42
CA ALA A 67 16.71 4.82 -7.26
C ALA A 67 16.77 5.63 -5.95
N ASN A 68 15.62 5.88 -5.31
CA ASN A 68 15.53 6.61 -4.05
C ASN A 68 14.46 6.02 -3.11
N PRO A 69 14.73 4.87 -2.46
CA PRO A 69 13.76 4.20 -1.60
C PRO A 69 13.34 5.02 -0.37
N GLU A 70 14.21 5.92 0.11
CA GLU A 70 13.92 6.77 1.26
C GLU A 70 12.80 7.78 0.96
N GLU A 71 12.70 8.27 -0.29
CA GLU A 71 11.59 9.13 -0.70
C GLU A 71 10.24 8.38 -0.62
N PHE A 72 10.23 7.11 -1.05
CA PHE A 72 9.03 6.28 -0.95
C PHE A 72 8.63 6.04 0.50
N LYS A 73 9.62 5.71 1.35
CA LYS A 73 9.41 5.51 2.79
C LYS A 73 8.89 6.77 3.45
N TYR A 74 9.49 7.92 3.16
CA TYR A 74 9.03 9.23 3.64
C TYR A 74 7.58 9.48 3.24
N LYS A 75 7.23 9.29 1.96
CA LYS A 75 5.84 9.44 1.48
C LYS A 75 4.89 8.50 2.23
N LEU A 76 5.29 7.25 2.49
CA LEU A 76 4.47 6.28 3.20
C LEU A 76 4.21 6.69 4.65
N GLU A 77 5.26 7.10 5.38
CA GLU A 77 5.19 7.50 6.80
C GLU A 77 4.41 8.81 7.00
N HIS A 78 4.40 9.71 6.01
CA HIS A 78 3.62 10.95 6.03
C HIS A 78 2.15 10.76 5.60
N ASN A 79 1.73 9.53 5.31
CA ASN A 79 0.34 9.18 5.01
C ASN A 79 -0.22 8.22 6.04
N SER A 80 -1.53 8.24 6.25
CA SER A 80 -2.18 7.35 7.23
C SER A 80 -2.10 5.86 6.86
N SER A 81 -1.89 5.56 5.58
CA SER A 81 -1.74 4.20 5.04
C SER A 81 -1.22 4.23 3.60
N TYR A 82 -0.83 3.06 3.09
CA TYR A 82 -0.50 2.87 1.68
C TYR A 82 -1.62 3.35 0.75
N ASN A 83 -2.88 2.97 1.01
CA ASN A 83 -4.01 3.39 0.18
C ASN A 83 -4.22 4.91 0.23
N ALA A 84 -3.98 5.55 1.37
CA ALA A 84 -4.01 7.01 1.48
C ALA A 84 -2.92 7.67 0.63
N MET A 85 -1.70 7.13 0.68
CA MET A 85 -0.57 7.59 -0.13
C MET A 85 -0.90 7.51 -1.63
N ILE A 86 -1.41 6.37 -2.10
CA ILE A 86 -1.77 6.20 -3.51
C ILE A 86 -2.90 7.16 -3.91
N ARG A 87 -3.93 7.34 -3.09
CA ARG A 87 -5.02 8.30 -3.36
C ARG A 87 -4.49 9.74 -3.45
N ASN A 88 -3.55 10.11 -2.58
CA ASN A 88 -2.89 11.42 -2.64
C ASN A 88 -2.01 11.57 -3.88
N ALA A 89 -1.29 10.53 -4.28
CA ALA A 89 -0.52 10.51 -5.53
C ALA A 89 -1.43 10.67 -6.75
N ILE A 90 -2.64 10.06 -6.75
CA ILE A 90 -3.66 10.25 -7.80
C ILE A 90 -4.14 11.70 -7.84
N LYS A 91 -4.48 12.30 -6.68
CA LYS A 91 -4.92 13.70 -6.60
C LYS A 91 -3.87 14.68 -7.12
N LYS A 92 -2.58 14.37 -6.93
CA LYS A 92 -1.44 15.15 -7.43
C LYS A 92 -1.10 14.88 -8.90
N GLY A 93 -1.78 13.92 -9.55
CA GLY A 93 -1.46 13.52 -10.93
C GLY A 93 -0.19 12.67 -11.07
N GLU A 94 0.40 12.21 -9.96
CA GLU A 94 1.59 11.35 -9.98
C GLU A 94 1.25 9.91 -10.42
N VAL A 95 0.02 9.47 -10.13
CA VAL A 95 -0.58 8.19 -10.54
C VAL A 95 -1.82 8.46 -11.37
N ILE A 96 -1.89 7.91 -12.59
CA ILE A 96 -3.01 8.13 -13.50
C ILE A 96 -4.26 7.37 -13.00
N ARG A 97 -5.38 8.06 -12.81
CA ARG A 97 -6.68 7.46 -12.44
C ARG A 97 -7.22 6.61 -13.58
N ALA A 98 -7.86 5.46 -13.29
CA ALA A 98 -8.56 4.67 -14.31
C ALA A 98 -9.49 5.61 -15.08
N LEU A 99 -9.43 5.55 -16.43
CA LEU A 99 -10.32 6.34 -17.27
C LEU A 99 -11.74 5.89 -16.91
N GLU A 100 -12.57 6.85 -16.52
CA GLU A 100 -14.04 6.68 -16.47
C GLU A 100 -14.56 6.57 -17.91
#